data_AF-A0A7D7LEZ9-F1
#
_entry.id   AF-A0A7D7LEZ9-F1
#
_cell.length_a   1.000
_cell.length_b   1.000
_cell.length_c   1.000
_cell.angle_alpha   90.00
_cell.angle_beta   90.00
_cell.angle_gamma   90.00
#
_symmetry.space_group_name_H-M   'P 1'
#
loop_
_entity.id
_entity.type
_entity.pdbx_description
1 polymer ?
#
loop_
_entity_poly.entity_id
_entity_poly.type
_entity_poly.pdbx_seq_one_letter_code
_entity_poly.pdbx_strand_id
1 'polypeptide(L)'
;MQSIPYQYRLLILFSLMGLVVVVDYWRNPTKPTKLQEYSFLIVSGLIGAGFGIVNDQITCTLSPAYFYYFKNVPYGSSFRWEVSEVGFQAGFFAGFLSYGIFLLVNQRRKLPLSYRQLLKMARYPIIWAILVAQIAGFIFYYFQFPFFADQITPVVQPPEVSRFMLVWGIHIGLYIGAMLGIVHGIANIRRRGPYLSL
;
A
#
# COMPACT_ATOMS: atom_id res chain seq x y z
N MET A 1 -0.62 -15.18 -21.22
CA MET A 1 0.60 -15.33 -20.40
C MET A 1 0.18 -15.82 -19.02
N GLN A 2 0.64 -17.00 -18.59
CA GLN A 2 0.38 -17.46 -17.22
C GLN A 2 1.13 -16.54 -16.25
N SER A 3 0.40 -15.91 -15.32
CA SER A 3 0.99 -15.02 -14.34
C SER A 3 1.63 -15.86 -13.23
N ILE A 4 2.86 -15.51 -12.80
CA ILE A 4 3.52 -16.18 -11.68
C ILE A 4 2.65 -15.96 -10.43
N PRO A 5 2.22 -17.02 -9.70
CA PRO A 5 1.45 -16.87 -8.46
C PRO A 5 2.14 -15.97 -7.44
N TYR A 6 1.37 -15.20 -6.67
CA TYR A 6 1.90 -14.19 -5.74
C TYR A 6 2.87 -14.78 -4.71
N GLN A 7 2.58 -15.99 -4.21
CA GLN A 7 3.42 -16.72 -3.26
C GLN A 7 4.84 -16.93 -3.80
N TYR A 8 4.97 -17.32 -5.07
CA TYR A 8 6.27 -17.49 -5.72
C TYR A 8 6.98 -16.15 -5.94
N ARG A 9 6.25 -15.06 -6.19
CA ARG A 9 6.86 -13.71 -6.28
C ARG A 9 7.47 -13.30 -4.94
N LEU A 10 6.77 -13.52 -3.83
CA LEU A 10 7.30 -13.27 -2.49
C LEU A 10 8.48 -14.18 -2.16
N LEU A 11 8.39 -15.47 -2.50
CA LEU A 11 9.49 -16.41 -2.30
C LEU A 11 10.74 -15.96 -3.06
N ILE A 12 10.60 -15.57 -4.33
CA ILE A 12 11.71 -15.07 -5.14
C ILE A 12 12.28 -13.79 -4.52
N LEU A 13 11.42 -12.84 -4.14
CA LEU A 13 11.83 -11.59 -3.51
C LEU A 13 12.64 -11.84 -2.22
N PHE A 14 12.11 -12.64 -1.29
CA PHE A 14 12.78 -12.95 -0.04
C PHE A 14 14.05 -13.78 -0.24
N SER A 15 14.08 -14.68 -1.23
CA SER A 15 15.28 -15.44 -1.58
C SER A 15 16.39 -14.51 -2.10
N LEU A 16 16.06 -13.56 -2.97
CA LEU A 16 17.00 -12.56 -3.47
C LEU A 16 17.49 -11.64 -2.35
N MET A 17 16.58 -11.19 -1.48
CA MET A 17 16.94 -10.38 -0.30
C MET A 17 17.88 -11.16 0.63
N GLY A 18 17.59 -12.44 0.90
CA GLY A 18 18.46 -13.31 1.70
C GLY A 18 19.85 -13.48 1.09
N LEU A 19 19.92 -13.71 -0.22
CA LEU A 19 21.19 -13.82 -0.93
C LEU A 19 22.03 -12.53 -0.82
N VAL A 20 21.41 -11.36 -0.97
CA VAL A 20 22.10 -10.08 -0.80
C VAL A 20 22.56 -9.86 0.64
N VAL A 21 21.79 -10.30 1.64
CA VAL A 21 22.22 -10.26 3.06
C VAL A 21 23.44 -11.13 3.29
N VAL A 22 23.47 -12.35 2.77
CA VAL A 22 24.63 -13.25 2.88
C VAL A 22 25.86 -12.63 2.23
N VAL A 23 25.71 -12.08 1.02
CA VAL A 23 26.81 -11.40 0.30
C VAL A 23 27.29 -10.16 1.06
N ASP A 24 26.40 -9.35 1.63
CA ASP A 24 26.76 -8.19 2.45
C ASP A 24 27.51 -8.60 3.71
N TYR A 25 27.06 -9.66 4.38
CA TYR A 25 27.73 -10.20 5.57
C TYR A 25 29.15 -10.68 5.26
N TRP A 26 29.35 -11.35 4.11
CA TRP A 26 30.68 -11.81 3.68
C TRP A 26 31.60 -10.69 3.24
N ARG A 27 31.08 -9.66 2.56
CA ARG A 27 31.88 -8.54 2.06
C ARG A 27 32.18 -7.48 3.12
N ASN A 28 31.25 -7.28 4.07
CA ASN A 28 31.31 -6.23 5.09
C ASN A 28 31.12 -6.82 6.51
N PRO A 29 31.96 -7.77 6.96
CA PRO A 29 31.72 -8.53 8.19
C PRO A 29 31.68 -7.67 9.46
N THR A 30 32.31 -6.49 9.43
CA THR A 30 32.36 -5.58 10.58
C THR A 30 31.11 -4.71 10.75
N LYS A 31 30.31 -4.50 9.69
CA LYS A 31 29.12 -3.64 9.74
C LYS A 31 28.09 -3.95 8.63
N PRO A 32 27.48 -5.14 8.63
CA PRO A 32 26.44 -5.47 7.66
C PRO A 32 25.20 -4.58 7.87
N THR A 33 24.66 -4.01 6.80
CA THR A 33 23.50 -3.10 6.87
C THR A 33 22.25 -3.69 6.24
N LYS A 34 22.39 -4.62 5.29
CA LYS A 34 21.27 -5.11 4.47
C LYS A 34 20.20 -5.84 5.25
N LEU A 35 20.58 -6.59 6.30
CA LEU A 35 19.61 -7.26 7.16
C LEU A 35 18.64 -6.27 7.80
N GLN A 36 19.14 -5.13 8.29
CA GLN A 36 18.32 -4.10 8.93
C GLN A 36 17.45 -3.37 7.91
N GLU A 37 18.02 -3.00 6.76
CA GLU A 37 17.27 -2.36 5.66
C GLU A 37 16.11 -3.24 5.20
N TYR A 38 16.36 -4.53 4.98
CA TYR A 38 15.36 -5.47 4.51
C TYR A 38 14.33 -5.83 5.57
N SER A 39 14.73 -5.96 6.83
CA SER A 39 13.79 -6.13 7.94
C SER A 39 12.85 -4.92 8.03
N PHE A 40 13.38 -3.71 7.87
CA PHE A 40 12.57 -2.49 7.82
C PHE A 40 11.56 -2.54 6.66
N LEU A 41 11.98 -2.91 5.45
CA LEU A 41 11.07 -3.01 4.29
C LEU A 41 9.97 -4.06 4.48
N ILE A 42 10.31 -5.23 5.05
CA ILE A 42 9.33 -6.29 5.33
C ILE A 42 8.29 -5.78 6.34
N VAL A 43 8.74 -5.17 7.44
CA VAL A 43 7.82 -4.59 8.45
C VAL A 43 6.94 -3.52 7.82
N SER A 44 7.48 -2.65 6.96
CA SER A 44 6.72 -1.64 6.23
C SER A 44 5.69 -2.24 5.28
N GLY A 45 6.06 -3.32 4.58
CA GLY A 45 5.13 -4.11 3.78
C GLY A 45 3.99 -4.66 4.64
N LEU A 46 4.28 -5.29 5.77
CA LEU A 46 3.27 -5.84 6.67
C LEU A 46 2.31 -4.76 7.23
N ILE A 47 2.81 -3.57 7.55
CA ILE A 47 1.95 -2.43 7.94
C ILE A 47 0.99 -2.06 6.81
N GLY A 48 1.51 -1.94 5.58
CA GLY A 48 0.68 -1.66 4.41
C GLY A 48 -0.33 -2.77 4.14
N ALA A 49 0.06 -4.03 4.31
CA ALA A 49 -0.80 -5.20 4.13
C ALA A 49 -1.96 -5.22 5.13
N GLY A 50 -1.68 -4.91 6.40
CA GLY A 50 -2.71 -4.77 7.43
C GLY A 50 -3.71 -3.65 7.09
N PHE A 51 -3.21 -2.49 6.64
CA PHE A 51 -4.08 -1.41 6.18
C PHE A 51 -4.93 -1.83 4.96
N GLY A 52 -4.33 -2.49 3.98
CA GLY A 52 -5.03 -2.99 2.78
C GLY A 52 -6.12 -4.00 3.11
N ILE A 53 -5.86 -4.97 3.99
CA ILE A 53 -6.88 -5.91 4.49
C ILE A 53 -8.04 -5.14 5.12
N VAL A 54 -7.76 -4.22 6.05
CA VAL A 54 -8.82 -3.48 6.76
C VAL A 54 -9.66 -2.66 5.79
N ASN A 55 -9.02 -1.95 4.86
CA ASN A 55 -9.71 -1.19 3.82
C ASN A 55 -10.61 -2.10 2.96
N ASP A 56 -10.08 -3.24 2.52
CA ASP A 56 -10.79 -4.12 1.61
C ASP A 56 -11.95 -4.84 2.33
N GLN A 57 -11.82 -5.14 3.61
CA GLN A 57 -12.93 -5.65 4.43
C GLN A 57 -14.05 -4.61 4.63
N ILE A 58 -13.70 -3.33 4.78
CA ILE A 58 -14.69 -2.24 4.86
C ILE A 58 -15.38 -2.09 3.51
N THR A 59 -14.60 -1.96 2.43
CA THR A 59 -15.14 -1.69 1.09
C THR A 59 -15.92 -2.87 0.52
N CYS A 60 -15.54 -4.12 0.80
CA CYS A 60 -16.33 -5.28 0.37
C CYS A 60 -17.68 -5.36 1.08
N THR A 61 -17.81 -4.75 2.26
CA THR A 61 -19.08 -4.63 2.97
C THR A 61 -19.95 -3.52 2.35
N LEU A 62 -19.33 -2.47 1.79
CA LEU A 62 -20.03 -1.38 1.10
C LEU A 62 -20.51 -1.79 -0.30
N SER A 63 -19.66 -2.48 -1.08
CA SER A 63 -19.99 -2.99 -2.40
C SER A 63 -19.27 -4.31 -2.70
N PRO A 64 -19.92 -5.45 -2.45
CA PRO A 64 -19.40 -6.76 -2.86
C PRO A 64 -19.20 -6.85 -4.39
N ALA A 65 -20.09 -6.21 -5.15
CA ALA A 65 -20.04 -6.16 -6.60
C ALA A 65 -18.71 -5.58 -7.13
N TYR A 66 -18.11 -4.61 -6.43
CA TYR A 66 -16.79 -4.09 -6.78
C TYR A 66 -15.72 -5.18 -6.82
N PHE A 67 -15.69 -6.05 -5.82
CA PHE A 67 -14.69 -7.12 -5.77
C PHE A 67 -14.98 -8.22 -6.79
N TYR A 68 -16.25 -8.53 -7.02
CA TYR A 68 -16.63 -9.50 -8.03
C TYR A 68 -16.24 -9.05 -9.44
N TYR A 69 -16.72 -7.88 -9.89
CA TYR A 69 -16.52 -7.43 -11.27
C TYR A 69 -15.14 -6.83 -11.53
N PHE A 70 -14.57 -6.09 -10.58
CA PHE A 70 -13.33 -5.33 -10.79
C PHE A 70 -12.08 -6.01 -10.23
N LYS A 71 -12.24 -6.86 -9.21
CA LYS A 71 -11.13 -7.61 -8.61
C LYS A 71 -11.17 -9.10 -8.96
N ASN A 72 -12.20 -9.55 -9.69
CA ASN A 72 -12.41 -10.95 -10.08
C ASN A 72 -12.45 -11.91 -8.88
N VAL A 73 -13.05 -11.47 -7.77
CA VAL A 73 -13.20 -12.29 -6.56
C VAL A 73 -14.60 -12.93 -6.56
N PRO A 74 -14.73 -14.24 -6.83
CA PRO A 74 -16.02 -14.91 -6.93
C PRO A 74 -16.79 -14.89 -5.61
N TYR A 75 -18.12 -14.81 -5.70
CA TYR A 75 -18.98 -14.99 -4.54
C TYR A 75 -18.86 -16.41 -4.00
N GLY A 76 -18.76 -16.55 -2.67
CA GLY A 76 -18.65 -17.84 -2.01
C GLY A 76 -18.35 -17.71 -0.53
N SER A 77 -18.27 -18.85 0.17
CA SER A 77 -17.92 -18.90 1.59
C SER A 77 -16.53 -18.34 1.90
N SER A 78 -15.63 -18.36 0.91
CA SER A 78 -14.27 -17.80 0.98
C SER A 78 -14.17 -16.33 0.58
N PHE A 79 -15.26 -15.68 0.15
CA PHE A 79 -15.21 -14.33 -0.45
C PHE A 79 -14.44 -13.32 0.42
N ARG A 80 -14.73 -13.24 1.72
CA ARG A 80 -14.04 -12.29 2.62
C ARG A 80 -12.55 -12.63 2.80
N TRP A 81 -12.19 -13.90 2.70
CA TRP A 81 -10.79 -14.34 2.77
C TRP A 81 -10.03 -13.94 1.49
N GLU A 82 -10.62 -14.16 0.32
CA GLU A 82 -10.02 -13.78 -0.96
C GLU A 82 -9.91 -12.25 -1.10
N VAL A 83 -10.91 -11.51 -0.62
CA VAL A 83 -10.83 -10.04 -0.48
C VAL A 83 -9.66 -9.63 0.42
N SER A 84 -9.45 -10.34 1.54
CA SER A 84 -8.31 -10.08 2.43
C SER A 84 -6.98 -10.37 1.72
N GLU A 85 -6.91 -11.40 0.89
CA GLU A 85 -5.72 -11.69 0.10
C GLU A 85 -5.42 -10.56 -0.88
N VAL A 86 -6.41 -10.08 -1.64
CA VAL A 86 -6.24 -8.95 -2.57
C VAL A 86 -5.74 -7.70 -1.81
N GLY A 87 -6.37 -7.37 -0.68
CA GLY A 87 -5.98 -6.26 0.17
C GLY A 87 -4.58 -6.41 0.76
N PHE A 88 -4.21 -7.62 1.18
CA PHE A 88 -2.86 -7.95 1.66
C PHE A 88 -1.83 -7.71 0.56
N GLN A 89 -2.05 -8.24 -0.65
CA GLN A 89 -1.08 -8.16 -1.73
C GLN A 89 -0.82 -6.71 -2.16
N ALA A 90 -1.90 -5.95 -2.38
CA ALA A 90 -1.82 -4.55 -2.78
C ALA A 90 -1.24 -3.68 -1.65
N GLY A 91 -1.71 -3.88 -0.42
CA GLY A 91 -1.23 -3.17 0.76
C GLY A 91 0.25 -3.45 1.05
N PHE A 92 0.68 -4.70 0.95
CA PHE A 92 2.08 -5.09 1.14
C PHE A 92 2.99 -4.35 0.18
N PHE A 93 2.65 -4.37 -1.11
CA PHE A 93 3.43 -3.66 -2.12
C PHE A 93 3.46 -2.15 -1.89
N ALA A 94 2.32 -1.54 -1.59
CA ALA A 94 2.23 -0.11 -1.31
C ALA A 94 3.08 0.30 -0.10
N GLY A 95 3.03 -0.48 0.99
CA GLY A 95 3.85 -0.29 2.18
C GLY A 95 5.34 -0.47 1.89
N PHE A 96 5.72 -1.55 1.23
CA PHE A 96 7.11 -1.82 0.84
C PHE A 96 7.68 -0.68 -0.01
N LEU A 97 6.94 -0.25 -1.04
CA LEU A 97 7.37 0.80 -1.97
C LEU A 97 7.49 2.16 -1.28
N SER A 98 6.46 2.59 -0.55
CA SER A 98 6.42 3.91 0.08
C SER A 98 7.59 4.11 1.06
N TYR A 99 7.90 3.07 1.84
CA TYR A 99 8.95 3.15 2.85
C TYR A 99 10.32 2.83 2.26
N GLY A 100 10.39 2.05 1.19
CA GLY A 100 11.58 1.95 0.35
C GLY A 100 12.03 3.32 -0.15
N ILE A 101 11.09 4.15 -0.62
CA ILE A 101 11.39 5.54 -1.00
C ILE A 101 11.91 6.34 0.20
N PHE A 102 11.29 6.22 1.38
CA PHE A 102 11.77 6.90 2.59
C PHE A 102 13.18 6.46 2.99
N LEU A 103 13.47 5.16 2.92
CA LEU A 103 14.79 4.61 3.20
C LEU A 103 15.85 5.17 2.23
N LEU A 104 15.56 5.15 0.92
CA LEU A 104 16.45 5.70 -0.11
C LEU A 104 16.73 7.19 0.08
N VAL A 105 15.70 7.97 0.42
CA VAL A 105 15.87 9.41 0.71
C VAL A 105 16.69 9.62 1.98
N ASN A 106 16.48 8.79 3.01
CA ASN A 106 17.19 8.91 4.27
C ASN A 106 18.69 8.56 4.16
N GLN A 107 19.04 7.57 3.35
CA GLN A 107 20.43 7.16 3.10
C GLN A 107 21.26 8.27 2.44
N ARG A 108 20.63 9.21 1.73
CA ARG A 108 21.31 10.36 1.13
C ARG A 108 21.58 11.51 2.11
N ARG A 109 21.13 11.41 3.36
CA ARG A 109 21.35 12.45 4.38
C ARG A 109 22.71 12.25 5.03
N LYS A 110 23.39 13.36 5.35
CA LYS A 110 24.65 13.35 6.14
C LYS A 110 24.46 12.67 7.50
N LEU A 111 23.29 12.86 8.11
CA LEU A 111 22.89 12.24 9.38
C LEU A 111 21.57 11.50 9.19
N PRO A 112 21.59 10.21 8.80
CA PRO A 112 20.38 9.42 8.59
C PRO A 112 19.53 9.33 9.86
N LEU A 113 18.20 9.38 9.69
CA LEU A 113 17.24 9.05 10.75
C LEU A 113 17.35 7.57 11.12
N SER A 114 17.04 7.23 12.37
CA SER A 114 16.92 5.84 12.78
C SER A 114 15.70 5.17 12.13
N TYR A 115 15.72 3.84 12.00
CA TYR A 115 14.59 3.07 11.47
C TYR A 115 13.29 3.32 12.23
N ARG A 116 13.35 3.50 13.56
CA ARG A 116 12.18 3.84 14.38
C ARG A 116 11.61 5.21 14.02
N GLN A 117 12.46 6.18 13.72
CA GLN A 117 12.03 7.51 13.26
C GLN A 117 11.45 7.44 11.85
N LEU A 118 12.03 6.64 10.95
CA LEU A 118 11.48 6.40 9.61
C LEU A 118 10.13 5.69 9.66
N LEU A 119 9.98 4.67 10.50
CA LEU A 119 8.69 4.01 10.71
C LEU A 119 7.63 5.00 11.22
N LYS A 120 7.98 6.01 12.01
CA LYS A 120 7.00 7.06 12.38
C LYS A 120 6.54 7.91 11.19
N MET A 121 7.30 7.97 10.09
CA MET A 121 6.88 8.64 8.85
C MET A 121 5.77 7.87 8.12
N ALA A 122 5.53 6.60 8.49
CA ALA A 122 4.38 5.77 8.10
C ALA A 122 3.05 6.51 8.05
N ARG A 123 2.86 7.37 9.05
CA ARG A 123 1.59 8.07 9.25
C ARG A 123 1.25 8.97 8.08
N TYR A 124 2.22 9.49 7.33
CA TYR A 124 1.95 10.41 6.23
C TYR A 124 1.20 9.75 5.07
N PRO A 125 1.70 8.68 4.43
CA PRO A 125 0.94 7.98 3.39
C PRO A 125 -0.41 7.45 3.90
N ILE A 126 -0.48 6.94 5.13
CA ILE A 126 -1.73 6.41 5.71
C ILE A 126 -2.76 7.52 5.93
N ILE A 127 -2.39 8.61 6.60
CA ILE A 127 -3.31 9.73 6.90
C ILE A 127 -3.83 10.33 5.60
N TRP A 128 -2.94 10.62 4.65
CA TRP A 128 -3.37 11.18 3.37
C TRP A 128 -4.23 10.20 2.57
N ALA A 129 -3.91 8.90 2.55
CA ALA A 129 -4.74 7.89 1.92
C ALA A 129 -6.16 7.89 2.51
N ILE A 130 -6.30 7.87 3.84
CA ILE A 130 -7.61 7.92 4.51
C ILE A 130 -8.38 9.18 4.13
N LEU A 131 -7.75 10.36 4.24
CA LEU A 131 -8.43 11.64 3.96
C LEU A 131 -8.92 11.73 2.51
N VAL A 132 -8.04 11.41 1.56
CA VAL A 132 -8.35 11.54 0.13
C VAL A 132 -9.31 10.43 -0.32
N ALA A 133 -9.23 9.23 0.26
CA ALA A 133 -10.19 8.16 -0.02
C ALA A 133 -11.62 8.54 0.34
N GLN A 134 -11.85 9.19 1.49
CA GLN A 134 -13.18 9.62 1.89
C GLN A 134 -13.73 10.71 0.96
N ILE A 135 -12.89 11.70 0.61
CA ILE A 135 -13.26 12.78 -0.31
C ILE A 135 -13.59 12.21 -1.69
N ALA A 136 -12.70 11.38 -2.25
CA ALA A 136 -12.88 10.79 -3.56
C ALA A 136 -14.09 9.84 -3.61
N GLY A 137 -14.27 9.03 -2.57
CA GLY A 137 -15.45 8.17 -2.41
C GLY A 137 -16.75 8.97 -2.43
N PHE A 138 -16.82 10.05 -1.65
CA PHE A 138 -17.98 10.94 -1.62
C PHE A 138 -18.25 11.58 -2.98
N ILE A 139 -17.21 12.09 -3.66
CA ILE A 139 -17.33 12.67 -5.00
C ILE A 139 -17.87 11.64 -5.99
N PHE A 140 -17.31 10.43 -6.02
CA PHE A 140 -17.76 9.40 -6.96
C PHE A 140 -19.18 8.93 -6.66
N TYR A 141 -19.54 8.81 -5.38
CA TYR A 141 -20.90 8.46 -4.96
C TYR A 141 -21.93 9.51 -5.42
N TYR A 142 -21.63 10.80 -5.30
CA TYR A 142 -22.58 11.85 -5.63
C TYR A 142 -22.64 12.16 -7.13
N PHE A 143 -21.48 12.31 -7.78
CA PHE A 143 -21.42 12.79 -9.15
C PHE A 143 -21.58 11.70 -10.20
N GLN A 144 -21.38 10.41 -9.85
CA GLN A 144 -21.59 9.26 -10.74
C GLN A 144 -21.06 9.49 -12.17
N PHE A 145 -19.80 9.95 -12.27
CA PHE A 145 -19.20 10.39 -13.53
C PHE A 145 -19.51 9.41 -14.69
N PRO A 146 -20.14 9.86 -15.80
CA PRO A 146 -20.63 8.97 -16.86
C PRO A 146 -19.57 8.03 -17.40
N PHE A 147 -18.33 8.53 -17.60
CA PHE A 147 -17.19 7.73 -18.05
C PHE A 147 -16.98 6.45 -17.22
N PHE A 148 -17.20 6.50 -15.90
CA PHE A 148 -17.05 5.35 -15.01
C PHE A 148 -18.37 4.58 -14.84
N ALA A 149 -19.49 5.29 -14.69
CA ALA A 149 -20.80 4.68 -14.49
C ALA A 149 -21.22 3.81 -15.68
N ASP A 150 -20.99 4.28 -16.92
CA ASP A 150 -21.36 3.56 -18.14
C ASP A 150 -20.59 2.24 -18.32
N GLN A 151 -19.44 2.09 -17.67
CA GLN A 151 -18.67 0.84 -17.68
C GLN A 151 -19.28 -0.23 -16.76
N ILE A 152 -20.08 0.16 -15.78
CA ILE A 152 -20.60 -0.75 -14.74
C ILE A 152 -22.10 -0.97 -14.81
N THR A 153 -22.88 -0.01 -15.32
CA THR A 153 -24.33 -0.14 -15.50
C THR A 153 -24.78 -1.34 -16.33
N PRO A 154 -23.99 -1.91 -17.27
CA PRO A 154 -24.39 -3.13 -17.98
C PRO A 154 -24.28 -4.41 -17.14
N VAL A 155 -23.50 -4.38 -16.04
CA VAL A 155 -23.15 -5.58 -15.27
C VAL A 155 -23.60 -5.51 -13.80
N VAL A 156 -23.93 -4.32 -13.30
CA VAL A 156 -24.36 -4.09 -11.91
C VAL A 156 -25.80 -3.58 -11.88
N GLN A 157 -26.60 -4.06 -10.92
CA GLN A 157 -27.99 -3.62 -10.76
C GLN A 157 -28.05 -2.11 -10.48
N PRO A 158 -29.03 -1.35 -11.01
CA PRO A 158 -29.10 0.09 -10.85
C PRO A 158 -28.95 0.62 -9.41
N PRO A 159 -29.56 -0.02 -8.37
CA PRO A 159 -29.38 0.42 -6.98
C PRO A 159 -27.96 0.24 -6.42
N GLU A 160 -27.14 -0.62 -7.02
CA GLU A 160 -25.78 -0.95 -6.56
C GLU A 160 -24.70 -0.09 -7.23
N VAL A 161 -25.01 0.55 -8.35
CA VAL A 161 -24.09 1.41 -9.13
C VAL A 161 -23.48 2.49 -8.25
N SER A 162 -24.28 3.15 -7.41
CA SER A 162 -23.78 4.22 -6.53
C SER A 162 -22.79 3.73 -5.48
N ARG A 163 -23.06 2.56 -4.87
CA ARG A 163 -22.16 1.91 -3.90
C ARG A 163 -20.89 1.41 -4.57
N PHE A 164 -21.00 0.90 -5.78
CA PHE A 164 -19.84 0.52 -6.60
C PHE A 164 -18.94 1.73 -6.85
N MET A 165 -19.53 2.83 -7.33
CA MET A 165 -18.81 4.07 -7.59
C MET A 165 -18.17 4.65 -6.33
N LEU A 166 -18.84 4.59 -5.17
CA LEU A 166 -18.26 4.94 -3.87
C LEU A 166 -16.97 4.16 -3.61
N VAL A 167 -17.02 2.83 -3.70
CA VAL A 167 -15.85 1.98 -3.44
C VAL A 167 -14.74 2.21 -4.47
N TRP A 168 -15.09 2.44 -5.73
CA TRP A 168 -14.11 2.77 -6.76
C TRP A 168 -13.42 4.10 -6.45
N GLY A 169 -14.19 5.13 -6.09
CA GLY A 169 -13.68 6.43 -5.66
C GLY A 169 -12.75 6.33 -4.45
N ILE A 170 -13.12 5.51 -3.44
CA ILE A 170 -12.27 5.21 -2.29
C ILE A 170 -10.91 4.69 -2.75
N HIS A 171 -10.87 3.67 -3.63
CA HIS A 171 -9.61 3.10 -4.11
C HIS A 171 -8.75 4.11 -4.89
N ILE A 172 -9.36 4.91 -5.76
CA ILE A 172 -8.65 6.00 -6.46
C ILE A 172 -8.06 6.99 -5.46
N GLY A 173 -8.85 7.39 -4.47
CA GLY A 173 -8.41 8.32 -3.44
C GLY A 173 -7.29 7.75 -2.55
N LEU A 174 -7.29 6.45 -2.27
CA LEU A 174 -6.18 5.79 -1.57
C LEU A 174 -4.86 5.92 -2.34
N TYR A 175 -4.86 5.70 -3.66
CA TYR A 175 -3.65 5.83 -4.47
C TYR A 175 -3.14 7.27 -4.50
N ILE A 176 -4.03 8.24 -4.74
CA ILE A 176 -3.68 9.66 -4.78
C ILE A 176 -3.16 10.11 -3.40
N GLY A 177 -3.89 9.77 -2.33
CA GLY A 177 -3.51 10.11 -0.97
C GLY A 177 -2.19 9.47 -0.54
N ALA A 178 -1.94 8.20 -0.88
CA ALA A 178 -0.65 7.57 -0.62
C ALA A 178 0.49 8.33 -1.31
N MET A 179 0.34 8.75 -2.57
CA MET A 179 1.34 9.55 -3.28
C MET A 179 1.59 10.90 -2.61
N LEU A 180 0.53 11.64 -2.25
CA LEU A 180 0.65 12.90 -1.52
C LEU A 180 1.36 12.73 -0.17
N GLY A 181 1.05 11.65 0.55
CA GLY A 181 1.68 11.34 1.81
C GLY A 181 3.14 10.90 1.69
N ILE A 182 3.52 10.23 0.60
CA ILE A 182 4.94 9.98 0.30
C ILE A 182 5.66 11.31 0.06
N VAL A 183 5.11 12.22 -0.75
CA VAL A 183 5.71 13.55 -1.00
C VAL A 183 5.87 14.33 0.31
N HIS A 184 4.83 14.34 1.16
CA HIS A 184 4.89 14.97 2.48
C HIS A 184 5.97 14.33 3.37
N GLY A 185 6.03 13.00 3.43
CA GLY A 185 7.05 12.27 4.19
C GLY A 185 8.47 12.58 3.72
N ILE A 186 8.71 12.61 2.41
CA ILE A 186 10.00 12.99 1.81
C ILE A 186 10.38 14.41 2.23
N ALA A 187 9.45 15.37 2.13
CA ALA A 187 9.70 16.75 2.54
C ALA A 187 10.07 16.84 4.03
N ASN A 188 9.40 16.07 4.90
CA ASN A 188 9.73 16.05 6.33
C ASN A 188 11.11 15.44 6.60
N ILE A 189 11.44 14.32 5.95
CA ILE A 189 12.75 13.67 6.06
C ILE A 189 13.87 14.63 5.61
N ARG A 190 13.66 15.36 4.52
CA ARG A 190 14.64 16.34 4.00
C ARG A 190 14.79 17.57 4.89
N ARG A 191 13.68 18.08 5.47
CA ARG A 191 13.68 19.29 6.30
C ARG A 191 14.21 19.09 7.72
N ARG A 192 14.23 17.85 8.25
CA ARG A 192 14.86 17.58 9.55
C ARG A 192 16.35 17.89 9.46
N GLY A 193 16.77 19.01 10.05
CA GLY A 193 18.17 19.39 10.17
C GLY A 193 18.95 18.50 11.15
N PRO A 194 20.27 18.74 11.32
CA PRO A 194 21.13 18.13 12.33
C PRO A 194 20.75 18.57 13.76
N TYR A 195 19.51 18.34 14.22
CA TYR A 195 19.16 18.67 15.60
C TYR A 195 19.27 17.41 16.47
N LEU A 196 20.37 17.43 17.24
CA LEU A 196 20.65 16.72 18.49
C LEU A 196 19.36 16.24 19.18
N SER A 197 19.13 14.92 19.20
CA SER A 197 18.31 14.33 20.25
C SER A 197 19.17 14.17 21.48
N LEU A 198 19.06 15.14 22.40
CA LEU A 198 19.19 14.87 23.84
C LEU A 198 18.08 13.88 24.25
#